data_AF-A0A4Y3FNU8-F1
#
_entry.id   AF-A0A4Y3FNU8-F1
#
_cell.length_a   1.000
_cell.length_b   1.000
_cell.length_c   1.000
_cell.angle_alpha   90.00
_cell.angle_beta   90.00
_cell.angle_gamma   90.00
#
_symmetry.space_group_name_H-M   'P 1'
#
loop_
_entity.id
_entity.type
_entity.pdbx_description
1 polymer ?
#
loop_
_entity_poly.entity_id
_entity_poly.type
_entity_poly.pdbx_seq_one_letter_code
_entity_poly.pdbx_strand_id
1 'polypeptide(L)'
;MVSNYVIGYEDEHKVVLPRPGAEMDLGKTLTHKKLAFQNYKKKMPTSENARLIDHSPESVDRYIKDGTGVEKLYETGYTEWEISFLMGLPGYVVKQYVEMIDEFKKKEQSQ
;
A
#
# COMPACT_ATOMS: atom_id res chain seq x y z
N MET A 1 -13.87 27.81 15.73
CA MET A 1 -13.06 27.06 14.74
C MET A 1 -13.97 26.09 14.01
N VAL A 2 -13.99 26.12 12.67
CA VAL A 2 -14.87 25.30 11.81
C VAL A 2 -14.68 23.79 12.05
N SER A 3 -13.47 23.37 12.49
CA SER A 3 -13.12 21.98 12.79
C SER A 3 -14.03 21.29 13.83
N ASN A 4 -14.46 21.99 14.88
CA ASN A 4 -15.27 21.37 15.93
C ASN A 4 -16.72 21.13 15.48
N TYR A 5 -17.21 21.95 14.55
CA TYR A 5 -18.55 21.80 13.99
C TYR A 5 -18.61 20.63 13.01
N VAL A 6 -17.55 20.45 12.22
CA VAL A 6 -17.40 19.33 11.28
C VAL A 6 -17.37 17.99 12.02
N ILE A 7 -16.57 17.88 13.07
CA ILE A 7 -16.47 16.63 13.86
C ILE A 7 -17.81 16.30 14.53
N GLY A 8 -18.49 17.29 15.09
CA GLY A 8 -19.81 17.09 15.70
C GLY A 8 -20.85 16.58 14.68
N TYR A 9 -20.87 17.17 13.49
CA TYR A 9 -21.78 16.77 12.42
C TYR A 9 -21.52 15.34 11.91
N GLU A 10 -20.24 14.97 11.74
CA GLU A 10 -19.86 13.63 11.29
C GLU A 10 -20.17 12.55 12.34
N ASP A 11 -20.00 12.85 13.63
CA ASP A 11 -20.31 11.91 14.70
C ASP A 11 -21.82 11.75 14.93
N GLU A 12 -22.58 12.85 14.80
CA GLU A 12 -24.04 12.86 14.93
C GLU A 12 -24.73 12.13 13.76
N HIS A 13 -24.24 12.32 12.53
CA HIS A 13 -24.87 11.75 11.34
C HIS A 13 -24.16 10.50 10.79
N LYS A 14 -23.06 10.06 11.43
CA LYS A 14 -22.24 8.91 10.99
C LYS A 14 -21.85 8.97 9.52
N VAL A 15 -21.65 10.18 9.00
CA VAL A 15 -21.18 10.44 7.64
C VAL A 15 -19.79 11.05 7.70
N VAL A 16 -18.94 10.78 6.71
CA VAL A 16 -17.67 11.50 6.54
C VAL A 16 -17.90 12.56 5.47
N LEU A 17 -17.64 13.82 5.80
CA LEU A 17 -17.78 14.89 4.83
C LEU A 17 -16.63 14.82 3.81
N PRO A 18 -16.90 14.97 2.50
CA PRO A 18 -15.86 15.01 1.49
C PRO A 18 -15.01 16.26 1.74
N ARG A 19 -13.76 16.04 2.18
CA ARG A 19 -12.76 17.10 2.33
C ARG A 19 -11.78 16.98 1.17
N PRO A 20 -11.22 18.07 0.64
CA PRO A 20 -10.21 18.02 -0.41
C PRO A 20 -9.03 17.12 -0.04
N GLY A 21 -8.49 17.21 1.19
CA GLY A 21 -7.44 16.30 1.68
C GLY A 21 -7.93 14.91 2.06
N ALA A 22 -9.24 14.72 2.20
CA ALA A 22 -9.85 13.41 2.33
C ALA A 22 -9.96 12.75 0.93
N GLU A 23 -10.57 13.40 -0.05
CA GLU A 23 -10.72 12.84 -1.40
C GLU A 23 -9.41 12.76 -2.19
N MET A 24 -8.48 13.71 -2.02
CA MET A 24 -7.19 13.70 -2.74
C MET A 24 -6.08 12.91 -2.03
N ASP A 25 -6.24 12.53 -0.75
CA ASP A 25 -5.17 11.89 0.05
C ASP A 25 -5.66 10.66 0.87
N LEU A 26 -6.95 10.27 0.81
CA LEU A 26 -7.47 9.06 1.49
C LEU A 26 -7.18 7.74 0.75
N GLY A 27 -6.59 7.79 -0.42
CA GLY A 27 -5.80 6.65 -0.89
C GLY A 27 -4.50 6.64 -0.11
N LYS A 28 -4.49 6.18 1.17
CA LYS A 28 -3.28 6.05 2.00
C LYS A 28 -2.13 5.66 1.08
N THR A 29 -1.01 6.39 1.07
CA THR A 29 0.15 6.09 0.20
C THR A 29 0.58 4.61 0.28
N LEU A 30 0.27 3.95 1.40
CA LEU A 30 0.43 2.51 1.64
C LEU A 30 -0.51 1.62 0.81
N THR A 31 -1.77 2.01 0.63
CA THR A 31 -2.72 1.36 -0.28
C THR A 31 -2.23 1.43 -1.72
N HIS A 32 -1.67 2.58 -2.15
CA HIS A 32 -1.11 2.72 -3.49
C HIS A 32 0.13 1.85 -3.70
N LYS A 33 1.02 1.76 -2.71
CA LYS A 33 2.16 0.83 -2.71
C LYS A 33 1.72 -0.63 -2.79
N LYS A 34 0.71 -1.02 -2.00
CA LYS A 34 0.13 -2.37 -1.98
C LYS A 34 -0.48 -2.72 -3.35
N LEU A 35 -1.28 -1.81 -3.89
CA LEU A 35 -1.97 -1.99 -5.16
C LEU A 35 -0.98 -2.07 -6.34
N ALA A 36 0.06 -1.22 -6.33
CA ALA A 36 1.13 -1.27 -7.31
C ALA A 36 1.80 -2.65 -7.37
N PHE A 37 2.20 -3.19 -6.22
CA PHE A 37 2.83 -4.51 -6.14
C PHE A 37 1.86 -5.65 -6.49
N GLN A 38 0.59 -5.54 -6.09
CA GLN A 38 -0.45 -6.52 -6.45
C GLN A 38 -0.70 -6.58 -7.96
N ASN A 39 -0.83 -5.42 -8.61
CA ASN A 39 -1.03 -5.33 -10.05
C ASN A 39 0.19 -5.88 -10.79
N TYR A 40 1.40 -5.62 -10.29
CA TYR A 40 2.62 -6.22 -10.80
C TYR A 40 2.60 -7.76 -10.70
N LYS A 41 2.17 -8.33 -9.57
CA LYS A 41 2.00 -9.79 -9.43
C LYS A 41 1.00 -10.39 -10.41
N LYS A 42 -0.02 -9.63 -10.81
CA LYS A 42 -0.96 -9.99 -11.88
C LYS A 42 -0.41 -9.82 -13.31
N LYS A 43 0.89 -9.51 -13.45
CA LYS A 43 1.58 -9.22 -14.73
C LYS A 43 1.01 -8.03 -15.49
N MET A 44 0.41 -7.08 -14.79
CA MET A 44 -0.08 -5.84 -15.38
C MET A 44 1.09 -4.93 -15.78
N PRO A 45 1.05 -4.30 -16.97
CA PRO A 45 2.07 -3.33 -17.38
C PRO A 45 2.16 -2.14 -16.42
N THR A 46 3.38 -1.62 -16.17
CA THR A 46 3.59 -0.45 -15.29
C THR A 46 2.76 0.76 -15.73
N SER A 47 2.62 1.01 -17.04
CA SER A 47 1.85 2.15 -17.56
C SER A 47 0.35 2.06 -17.23
N GLU A 48 -0.22 0.85 -17.26
CA GLU A 48 -1.62 0.61 -16.90
C GLU A 48 -1.80 0.68 -15.38
N ASN A 49 -0.88 0.08 -14.64
CA ASN A 49 -0.84 0.14 -13.18
C ASN A 49 -0.76 1.60 -12.68
N ALA A 50 0.10 2.41 -13.29
CA ALA A 50 0.26 3.84 -13.03
C ALA A 50 -1.06 4.61 -13.21
N ARG A 51 -1.78 4.34 -14.30
CA ARG A 51 -3.10 4.95 -14.55
C ARG A 51 -4.14 4.53 -13.52
N LEU A 52 -4.14 3.27 -13.09
CA LEU A 52 -5.11 2.74 -12.13
C LEU A 52 -4.93 3.30 -10.73
N ILE A 53 -3.68 3.56 -10.33
CA ILE A 53 -3.36 4.09 -8.99
C ILE A 53 -3.16 5.60 -8.99
N ASP A 54 -3.42 6.28 -10.11
CA ASP A 54 -3.23 7.72 -10.30
C ASP A 54 -1.82 8.21 -9.90
N HIS A 55 -0.78 7.51 -10.36
CA HIS A 55 0.63 7.85 -10.10
C HIS A 55 1.45 7.85 -11.38
N SER A 56 2.66 8.41 -11.30
CA SER A 56 3.63 8.30 -12.40
C SER A 56 4.18 6.87 -12.51
N PRO A 57 4.53 6.40 -13.72
CA PRO A 57 5.18 5.10 -13.90
C PRO A 57 6.44 4.90 -13.05
N GLU A 58 7.23 5.95 -12.86
CA GLU A 58 8.46 5.91 -12.05
C GLU A 58 8.14 5.66 -10.57
N SER A 59 7.05 6.25 -10.07
CA SER A 59 6.59 6.02 -8.69
C SER A 59 6.11 4.58 -8.51
N VAL A 60 5.41 4.04 -9.51
CA VAL A 60 4.93 2.65 -9.52
C VAL A 60 6.10 1.68 -9.54
N ASP A 61 7.10 1.89 -10.41
CA ASP A 61 8.30 1.05 -10.49
C ASP A 61 9.07 1.05 -9.16
N ARG A 62 9.16 2.21 -8.49
CA ARG A 62 9.73 2.28 -7.14
C ARG A 62 8.98 1.40 -6.15
N TYR A 63 7.64 1.44 -6.15
CA TYR A 63 6.83 0.63 -5.25
C TYR A 63 6.94 -0.87 -5.55
N ILE A 64 7.03 -1.23 -6.82
CA ILE A 64 7.28 -2.61 -7.27
C ILE A 64 8.66 -3.07 -6.79
N LYS A 65 9.69 -2.22 -6.92
CA LYS A 65 11.05 -2.51 -6.45
C LYS A 65 11.09 -2.72 -4.93
N ASP A 66 10.43 -1.86 -4.16
CA ASP A 66 10.34 -2.00 -2.70
C ASP A 66 9.66 -3.34 -2.32
N GLY A 67 8.51 -3.64 -2.93
CA GLY A 67 7.76 -4.87 -2.66
C GLY A 67 8.51 -6.15 -3.07
N THR A 68 9.14 -6.16 -4.25
CA THR A 68 9.96 -7.30 -4.71
C THR A 68 11.22 -7.50 -3.87
N GLY A 69 11.82 -6.42 -3.37
CA GLY A 69 12.95 -6.50 -2.44
C GLY A 69 12.54 -7.13 -1.10
N VAL A 70 11.43 -6.66 -0.52
CA VAL A 70 10.86 -7.25 0.71
C VAL A 70 10.53 -8.71 0.51
N GLU A 71 9.88 -9.07 -0.60
CA GLU A 71 9.53 -10.47 -0.91
C GLU A 71 10.76 -11.38 -0.95
N LYS A 72 11.81 -11.00 -1.69
CA LYS A 72 13.02 -11.82 -1.78
C LYS A 72 13.69 -12.03 -0.42
N LEU A 73 13.79 -10.97 0.38
CA LEU A 73 14.40 -11.05 1.70
C LEU A 73 13.55 -11.90 2.66
N TYR A 74 12.22 -11.74 2.62
CA TYR A 74 11.31 -12.54 3.41
C TYR A 74 11.39 -14.03 3.04
N GLU A 75 11.44 -14.35 1.76
CA GLU A 75 11.60 -15.73 1.26
C GLU A 75 12.96 -16.36 1.60
N THR A 76 13.99 -15.54 1.77
CA THR A 76 15.32 -15.99 2.21
C THR A 76 15.36 -16.26 3.72
N GLY A 77 14.32 -15.88 4.47
CA GLY A 77 14.21 -16.12 5.91
C GLY A 77 14.69 -14.97 6.80
N TYR A 78 14.88 -13.77 6.25
CA TYR A 78 15.16 -12.58 7.07
C TYR A 78 13.92 -12.17 7.87
N THR A 79 14.15 -11.64 9.07
CA THR A 79 13.10 -11.08 9.94
C THR A 79 12.60 -9.74 9.40
N GLU A 80 11.37 -9.36 9.75
CA GLU A 80 10.80 -8.04 9.37
C GLU A 80 11.69 -6.86 9.76
N TRP A 81 12.37 -6.96 10.91
CA TRP A 81 13.29 -5.94 11.39
C TRP A 81 14.56 -5.83 10.52
N GLU A 82 15.17 -6.97 10.15
CA GLU A 82 16.33 -6.99 9.25
C GLU A 82 15.97 -6.45 7.88
N ILE A 83 14.80 -6.82 7.35
CA ILE A 83 14.29 -6.31 6.07
C ILE A 83 14.10 -4.79 6.14
N SER A 84 13.48 -4.29 7.22
CA SER A 84 13.31 -2.86 7.46
C SER A 84 14.64 -2.12 7.47
N PHE A 85 15.64 -2.68 8.16
CA PHE A 85 16.99 -2.13 8.24
C PHE A 85 17.70 -2.12 6.87
N LEU A 86 17.70 -3.24 6.15
CA LEU A 86 18.38 -3.39 4.85
C LEU A 86 17.77 -2.52 3.75
N MET A 87 16.45 -2.42 3.72
CA MET A 87 15.71 -1.69 2.69
C MET A 87 15.53 -0.20 3.04
N GLY A 88 15.84 0.22 4.27
CA GLY A 88 15.54 1.56 4.75
C GLY A 88 14.03 1.87 4.78
N LEU A 89 13.21 0.84 4.91
CA LEU A 89 11.75 0.96 4.95
C LEU A 89 11.28 0.95 6.40
N PRO A 90 10.27 1.76 6.77
CA PRO A 90 9.68 1.66 8.09
C PRO A 90 9.10 0.26 8.34
N GLY A 91 9.27 -0.29 9.55
CA GLY A 91 8.83 -1.66 9.87
C GLY A 91 7.34 -1.91 9.60
N TYR A 92 6.47 -0.91 9.80
CA TYR A 92 5.05 -1.04 9.49
C TYR A 92 4.76 -1.22 7.98
N VAL A 93 5.65 -0.74 7.10
CA VAL A 93 5.56 -0.94 5.64
C VAL A 93 5.97 -2.37 5.30
N VAL A 94 7.08 -2.83 5.88
CA VAL A 94 7.58 -4.19 5.69
C VAL A 94 6.53 -5.22 6.13
N LYS A 95 5.95 -5.04 7.32
CA LYS A 95 4.89 -5.90 7.85
C LYS A 95 3.71 -6.03 6.89
N GLN A 96 3.26 -4.92 6.30
CA GLN A 96 2.16 -4.95 5.32
C GLN A 96 2.51 -5.70 4.04
N TYR A 97 3.75 -5.57 3.55
CA TYR A 97 4.21 -6.35 2.40
C TYR A 97 4.27 -7.84 2.75
N VAL A 98 4.76 -8.21 3.93
CA VAL A 98 4.80 -9.60 4.41
C VAL A 98 3.41 -10.19 4.51
N GLU A 99 2.47 -9.50 5.18
CA GLU A 99 1.07 -9.92 5.29
C GLU A 99 0.44 -10.14 3.90
N MET A 100 0.72 -9.24 2.96
CA MET A 100 0.25 -9.36 1.58
C MET A 100 0.84 -10.57 0.87
N ILE A 101 2.15 -10.82 0.99
CA ILE A 101 2.82 -11.98 0.38
C ILE A 101 2.21 -13.28 0.92
N ASP A 102 1.97 -13.36 2.22
CA ASP A 102 1.32 -14.52 2.85
C ASP A 102 -0.12 -14.71 2.36
N GLU A 103 -0.88 -13.62 2.17
CA GLU A 103 -2.21 -13.65 1.55
C GLU A 103 -2.18 -14.22 0.12
N PHE A 104 -1.17 -13.86 -0.68
CA PHE A 104 -1.01 -14.41 -2.04
C PHE A 104 -0.68 -15.90 -2.01
N LYS A 105 0.27 -16.32 -1.17
CA LYS A 105 0.66 -17.73 -1.04
C LYS A 105 -0.53 -18.61 -0.62
N LYS A 106 -1.37 -18.13 0.30
CA LYS A 106 -2.60 -18.84 0.72
C LYS A 106 -3.61 -19.00 -0.42
N LYS A 107 -3.76 -17.98 -1.27
CA LYS A 107 -4.67 -18.04 -2.43
C LYS A 107 -4.18 -19.02 -3.50
N GLU A 108 -2.87 -19.05 -3.78
CA GLU A 108 -2.30 -20.00 -4.73
C GLU A 108 -2.41 -21.46 -4.27
N GLN A 109 -2.43 -21.73 -2.96
CA GLN A 109 -2.61 -23.08 -2.41
C GLN A 109 -4.07 -23.54 -2.35
N SER A 110 -5.04 -22.63 -2.52
CA SER A 110 -6.48 -22.93 -2.44
C SER A 110 -7.12 -23.14 -3.82
N GLN A 111 -6.31 -23.21 -4.88
CA GLN A 111 -6.73 -23.31 -6.28
C GLN A 111 -6.08 -24.52 -6.95
#